data_AF-A0A074M6W1-F1
#
_entry.id   AF-A0A074M6W1-F1
#
_cell.length_a   1.000
_cell.length_b   1.000
_cell.length_c   1.000
_cell.angle_alpha   90.00
_cell.angle_beta   90.00
_cell.angle_gamma   90.00
#
_symmetry.space_group_name_H-M   'P 1'
#
loop_
_entity.id
_entity.type
_entity.pdbx_description
1 polymer ?
#
loop_
_entity_poly.entity_id
_entity_poly.type
_entity_poly.pdbx_seq_one_letter_code
_entity_poly.pdbx_strand_id
1 'polypeptide(L)'
;MRQTSQFSIFALLVALVLAVPISAHEAHKKNMSDEEMVMMEAGPTDVGDMHTVDHDASPGADPNVADPAQTMTPAQVMQQRIKENRLSSFGDLISRLHPAVVHFPIALLLLAGMAEVAMKWSPSVSLQSIVRLLLAFGTIGAIIAVLFGWFAGGWRLDDQSSNLAIHRWNGTAIAVLGIAAWTLAVRDGGRTRLRILLAIIAAAILVQGYYGGEMARGPNHLGIIG
;
A
#
# COMPACT_ATOMS: atom_id res chain seq x y z
N MET A 1 31.97 26.55 -3.02
CA MET A 1 32.29 25.14 -2.64
C MET A 1 31.16 24.37 -1.94
N ARG A 2 29.91 24.89 -1.83
CA ARG A 2 28.78 24.15 -1.21
C ARG A 2 28.02 23.18 -2.15
N GLN A 3 28.27 23.23 -3.45
CA GLN A 3 27.45 22.52 -4.46
C GLN A 3 27.85 21.04 -4.64
N THR A 4 29.12 20.70 -4.38
CA THR A 4 29.66 19.33 -4.57
C THR A 4 29.25 18.38 -3.44
N SER A 5 29.20 18.87 -2.20
CA SER A 5 28.76 18.09 -1.03
C SER A 5 27.31 17.62 -1.13
N GLN A 6 26.41 18.43 -1.70
CA GLN A 6 25.01 18.01 -1.89
C GLN A 6 24.84 17.01 -3.04
N PHE A 7 25.78 17.02 -4.00
CA PHE A 7 25.83 16.05 -5.09
C PHE A 7 26.17 14.65 -4.56
N SER A 8 27.14 14.55 -3.64
CA SER A 8 27.55 13.27 -3.04
C SER A 8 26.46 12.65 -2.14
N ILE A 9 25.75 13.46 -1.35
CA ILE A 9 24.65 12.97 -0.49
C ILE A 9 23.45 12.52 -1.34
N PHE A 10 23.12 13.27 -2.40
CA PHE A 10 22.03 12.94 -3.32
C PHE A 10 22.30 11.67 -4.12
N ALA A 11 23.52 11.51 -4.63
CA ALA A 11 23.95 10.29 -5.30
C ALA A 11 23.98 9.08 -4.33
N LEU A 12 24.39 9.28 -3.06
CA LEU A 12 24.36 8.22 -2.06
C LEU A 12 22.93 7.78 -1.71
N LEU A 13 21.99 8.70 -1.56
CA LEU A 13 20.59 8.36 -1.25
C LEU A 13 19.89 7.66 -2.41
N VAL A 14 20.14 8.08 -3.65
CA VAL A 14 19.62 7.39 -4.84
C VAL A 14 20.30 6.03 -5.03
N ALA A 15 21.61 5.93 -4.81
CA ALA A 15 22.34 4.66 -4.89
C ALA A 15 21.96 3.68 -3.78
N LEU A 16 21.63 4.16 -2.58
CA LEU A 16 21.14 3.31 -1.48
C LEU A 16 19.71 2.81 -1.70
N VAL A 17 18.88 3.59 -2.41
CA VAL A 17 17.52 3.21 -2.81
C VAL A 17 17.51 2.24 -4.01
N LEU A 18 18.49 2.35 -4.91
CA LEU A 18 18.68 1.42 -6.04
C LEU A 18 19.54 0.21 -5.68
N ALA A 19 20.17 0.19 -4.51
CA ALA A 19 20.77 -0.99 -3.90
C ALA A 19 19.67 -1.91 -3.35
N VAL A 20 18.77 -2.34 -4.22
CA VAL A 20 18.06 -3.59 -4.04
C VAL A 20 19.14 -4.65 -3.85
N PRO A 21 19.15 -5.44 -2.76
CA PRO A 21 20.08 -6.54 -2.64
C PRO A 21 19.80 -7.53 -3.78
N ILE A 22 20.60 -7.47 -4.85
CA ILE A 22 20.59 -8.45 -5.95
C ILE A 22 21.34 -9.72 -5.53
N SER A 23 22.01 -9.75 -4.35
CA SER A 23 22.64 -10.95 -3.83
C SER A 23 21.90 -11.54 -2.63
N ALA A 24 21.02 -12.50 -2.90
CA ALA A 24 20.93 -13.73 -2.13
C ALA A 24 20.13 -14.76 -2.95
N HIS A 25 20.63 -15.08 -4.14
CA HIS A 25 20.31 -16.33 -4.80
C HIS A 25 21.29 -17.39 -4.28
N GLU A 26 20.77 -18.58 -4.01
CA GLU A 26 21.46 -19.79 -3.51
C GLU A 26 22.07 -19.75 -2.10
N ALA A 27 21.29 -20.22 -1.11
CA ALA A 27 21.59 -21.48 -0.41
C ALA A 27 20.54 -21.73 0.70
N HIS A 28 19.79 -22.83 0.53
CA HIS A 28 19.05 -23.53 1.59
C HIS A 28 17.85 -22.83 2.26
N LYS A 29 16.74 -22.72 1.51
CA LYS A 29 15.47 -23.33 1.91
C LYS A 29 14.77 -23.91 0.69
N LYS A 30 14.81 -25.23 0.61
CA LYS A 30 14.21 -26.07 -0.42
C LYS A 30 12.69 -25.85 -0.46
N ASN A 31 12.22 -25.55 -1.67
CA ASN A 31 10.98 -26.02 -2.29
C ASN A 31 9.67 -25.50 -1.72
N MET A 32 9.41 -24.20 -1.90
CA MET A 32 8.04 -23.75 -2.14
C MET A 32 8.06 -22.75 -3.30
N SER A 33 7.57 -23.16 -4.47
CA SER A 33 7.28 -22.23 -5.58
C SER A 33 6.08 -21.34 -5.22
N ASP A 34 5.88 -20.22 -5.92
CA ASP A 34 4.67 -19.39 -5.75
C ASP A 34 3.40 -20.23 -5.94
N GLU A 35 3.47 -21.29 -6.75
CA GLU A 35 2.43 -22.31 -6.93
C GLU A 35 2.21 -23.15 -5.65
N GLU A 36 3.28 -23.58 -4.96
CA GLU A 36 3.18 -24.33 -3.70
C GLU A 36 2.62 -23.47 -2.54
N MET A 37 2.86 -22.16 -2.52
CA MET A 37 2.20 -21.25 -1.56
C MET A 37 0.71 -21.07 -1.86
N VAL A 38 0.34 -20.89 -3.13
CA VAL A 38 -1.06 -20.79 -3.57
C VAL A 38 -1.83 -22.09 -3.24
N MET A 39 -1.18 -23.24 -3.39
CA MET A 39 -1.78 -24.54 -3.07
C MET A 39 -1.92 -24.80 -1.55
N MET A 40 -1.08 -24.20 -0.71
CA MET A 40 -1.26 -24.25 0.75
C MET A 40 -2.34 -23.28 1.25
N GLU A 41 -2.50 -22.12 0.61
CA GLU A 41 -3.56 -21.17 0.94
C GLU A 41 -4.94 -21.63 0.44
N ALA A 42 -4.98 -22.50 -0.58
CA ALA A 42 -6.20 -23.08 -1.15
C ALA A 42 -6.71 -24.39 -0.47
N GLY A 43 -6.15 -24.80 0.67
CA GLY A 43 -6.61 -26.00 1.39
C GLY A 43 -7.79 -25.75 2.33
N PRO A 44 -8.54 -26.82 2.68
CA PRO A 44 -9.77 -27.18 1.96
C PRO A 44 -10.77 -26.00 1.96
N THR A 45 -11.50 -25.86 0.85
CA THR A 45 -12.71 -25.05 0.77
C THR A 45 -13.61 -25.28 1.97
N ASP A 46 -13.55 -24.38 2.95
CA ASP A 46 -14.72 -24.07 3.75
C ASP A 46 -15.66 -23.39 2.76
N VAL A 47 -16.61 -24.17 2.26
CA VAL A 47 -17.76 -23.67 1.51
C VAL A 47 -18.66 -22.98 2.55
N GLY A 48 -18.17 -21.87 3.08
CA GLY A 48 -18.82 -21.00 4.03
C GLY A 48 -19.61 -19.92 3.30
N ASP A 49 -20.77 -20.33 2.81
CA ASP A 49 -21.97 -19.50 2.66
C ASP A 49 -21.88 -18.27 1.75
N MET A 50 -21.74 -18.52 0.44
CA MET A 50 -22.25 -17.59 -0.56
C MET A 50 -23.76 -17.86 -0.71
N HIS A 51 -24.55 -17.21 0.16
CA HIS A 51 -26.00 -17.17 0.07
C HIS A 51 -26.40 -16.32 -1.15
N THR A 52 -26.35 -16.92 -2.35
CA THR A 52 -27.07 -16.41 -3.52
C THR A 52 -28.55 -16.63 -3.28
N VAL A 53 -29.27 -15.52 -3.18
CA VAL A 53 -30.72 -15.47 -3.15
C VAL A 53 -31.24 -15.99 -4.49
N ASP A 54 -31.68 -17.23 -4.52
CA ASP A 54 -32.53 -17.75 -5.59
C ASP A 54 -33.83 -18.26 -4.98
N HIS A 55 -34.90 -17.54 -5.30
CA HIS A 55 -36.28 -17.96 -5.09
C HIS A 55 -36.60 -19.07 -6.08
N ASP A 56 -36.89 -20.28 -5.61
CA ASP A 56 -37.83 -21.17 -6.30
C ASP A 56 -38.50 -22.17 -5.36
N ALA A 57 -39.72 -22.52 -5.73
CA ALA A 57 -40.75 -23.07 -4.85
C ALA A 57 -40.79 -24.61 -4.78
N SER A 58 -41.43 -25.09 -3.70
CA SER A 58 -42.23 -26.33 -3.55
C SER A 58 -41.57 -27.57 -2.88
N PRO A 59 -42.36 -28.50 -2.30
CA PRO A 59 -42.42 -28.67 -0.84
C PRO A 59 -42.09 -30.10 -0.38
N GLY A 60 -41.31 -30.22 0.69
CA GLY A 60 -41.03 -31.50 1.35
C GLY A 60 -40.85 -31.27 2.84
N ALA A 61 -41.90 -31.56 3.59
CA ALA A 61 -41.95 -31.41 5.04
C ALA A 61 -41.14 -32.48 5.76
N ASP A 62 -40.30 -32.07 6.70
CA ASP A 62 -39.77 -32.93 7.77
C ASP A 62 -40.29 -32.38 9.12
N PRO A 63 -41.16 -33.11 9.85
CA PRO A 63 -42.01 -32.53 10.89
C PRO A 63 -41.45 -32.68 12.32
N ASN A 64 -40.14 -32.51 12.54
CA ASN A 64 -39.62 -32.59 13.91
C ASN A 64 -38.30 -31.87 14.21
N VAL A 65 -38.26 -30.54 14.04
CA VAL A 65 -37.45 -29.65 14.89
C VAL A 65 -38.22 -28.33 15.07
N ALA A 66 -38.83 -28.12 16.24
CA ALA A 66 -39.23 -26.79 16.70
C ALA A 66 -37.95 -25.98 17.02
N ASP A 67 -37.74 -24.77 16.50
CA ASP A 67 -38.40 -23.53 16.95
C ASP A 67 -38.53 -22.49 15.81
N PRO A 68 -39.74 -22.04 15.45
CA PRO A 68 -39.94 -20.94 14.50
C PRO A 68 -39.90 -19.59 15.21
N ALA A 69 -39.05 -18.67 14.74
CA ALA A 69 -39.00 -17.23 15.04
C ALA A 69 -38.06 -16.74 16.17
N GLN A 70 -36.75 -16.91 15.98
CA GLN A 70 -35.81 -15.82 16.29
C GLN A 70 -35.44 -15.05 15.01
N THR A 71 -36.45 -14.62 14.26
CA THR A 71 -36.26 -13.57 13.26
C THR A 71 -35.91 -12.30 14.03
N MET A 72 -34.61 -12.06 14.19
CA MET A 72 -34.08 -10.84 14.79
C MET A 72 -34.73 -9.65 14.09
N THR A 73 -35.35 -8.76 14.86
CA THR A 73 -35.87 -7.50 14.33
C THR A 73 -34.73 -6.73 13.65
N PRO A 74 -35.02 -5.84 12.67
CA PRO A 74 -33.98 -5.04 12.01
C PRO A 74 -33.08 -4.29 13.00
N ALA A 75 -33.63 -3.86 14.15
CA ALA A 75 -32.88 -3.24 15.23
C ALA A 75 -31.90 -4.21 15.91
N GLN A 76 -32.30 -5.46 16.14
CA GLN A 76 -31.45 -6.50 16.74
C GLN A 76 -30.31 -6.92 15.79
N VAL A 77 -30.59 -7.06 14.48
CA VAL A 77 -29.57 -7.33 13.45
C VAL A 77 -28.53 -6.21 13.40
N MET A 78 -28.98 -4.94 13.39
CA MET A 78 -28.08 -3.79 13.39
C MET A 78 -27.21 -3.74 14.66
N GLN A 79 -27.80 -3.99 15.84
CA GLN A 79 -27.05 -4.03 17.11
C GLN A 79 -26.02 -5.17 17.15
N GLN A 80 -26.36 -6.33 16.61
CA GLN A 80 -25.43 -7.45 16.49
C GLN A 80 -24.26 -7.10 15.56
N ARG A 81 -24.54 -6.55 14.38
CA ARG A 81 -23.51 -6.09 13.42
C ARG A 81 -22.60 -5.03 14.04
N ILE A 82 -23.12 -4.12 14.86
CA ILE A 82 -22.31 -3.14 15.60
C ILE A 82 -21.39 -3.83 16.61
N LYS A 83 -21.90 -4.82 17.36
CA LYS A 83 -21.11 -5.57 18.35
C LYS A 83 -20.01 -6.39 17.69
N GLU A 84 -20.32 -7.08 16.61
CA GLU A 84 -19.37 -7.86 15.81
C GLU A 84 -18.32 -6.97 15.13
N ASN A 85 -18.72 -5.77 14.67
CA ASN A 85 -17.82 -4.82 14.00
C ASN A 85 -17.02 -3.93 14.98
N ARG A 86 -17.01 -4.23 16.28
CA ARG A 86 -16.18 -3.49 17.25
C ARG A 86 -14.70 -3.76 17.00
N LEU A 87 -13.88 -2.73 17.23
CA LEU A 87 -12.43 -2.86 17.22
C LEU A 87 -12.01 -3.90 18.27
N SER A 88 -11.42 -4.99 17.82
CA SER A 88 -10.99 -6.09 18.69
C SER A 88 -9.53 -5.94 19.13
N SER A 89 -8.71 -5.24 18.34
CA SER A 89 -7.30 -5.00 18.64
C SER A 89 -6.76 -3.73 17.95
N PHE A 90 -5.55 -3.32 18.34
CA PHE A 90 -4.83 -2.26 17.64
C PHE A 90 -4.51 -2.65 16.19
N GLY A 91 -4.23 -3.93 15.91
CA GLY A 91 -4.01 -4.42 14.54
C GLY A 91 -5.25 -4.29 13.64
N ASP A 92 -6.43 -4.56 14.20
CA ASP A 92 -7.72 -4.39 13.51
C ASP A 92 -7.97 -2.91 13.15
N LEU A 93 -7.64 -1.98 14.06
CA LEU A 93 -7.71 -0.54 13.77
C LEU A 93 -6.78 -0.13 12.62
N ILE A 94 -5.54 -0.62 12.60
CA ILE A 94 -4.55 -0.31 11.54
C ILE A 94 -5.00 -0.89 10.20
N SER A 95 -5.56 -2.10 10.20
CA SER A 95 -6.13 -2.72 9.00
C SER A 95 -7.26 -1.89 8.42
N ARG A 96 -8.20 -1.41 9.26
CA ARG A 96 -9.32 -0.56 8.82
C ARG A 96 -8.90 0.84 8.38
N LEU A 97 -7.86 1.41 9.00
CA LEU A 97 -7.30 2.71 8.61
C LEU A 97 -6.29 2.61 7.47
N HIS A 98 -5.89 1.40 7.07
CA HIS A 98 -4.91 1.17 6.02
C HIS A 98 -5.19 1.99 4.76
N PRO A 99 -6.44 2.06 4.22
CA PRO A 99 -6.72 2.86 3.06
C PRO A 99 -6.37 4.35 3.26
N ALA A 100 -6.73 4.94 4.40
CA ALA A 100 -6.43 6.33 4.68
C ALA A 100 -4.91 6.57 4.85
N VAL A 101 -4.23 5.68 5.57
CA VAL A 101 -2.80 5.79 5.86
C VAL A 101 -1.95 5.69 4.60
N VAL A 102 -2.34 4.85 3.63
CA VAL A 102 -1.55 4.65 2.40
C VAL A 102 -2.00 5.53 1.24
N HIS A 103 -3.31 5.75 1.04
CA HIS A 103 -3.79 6.49 -0.15
C HIS A 103 -3.62 8.00 -0.01
N PHE A 104 -3.72 8.54 1.21
CA PHE A 104 -3.55 9.97 1.44
C PHE A 104 -2.16 10.49 1.04
N PRO A 105 -1.03 9.89 1.51
CA PRO A 105 0.29 10.32 1.05
C PRO A 105 0.51 10.12 -0.46
N ILE A 106 -0.03 9.04 -1.03
CA ILE A 106 0.03 8.80 -2.48
C ILE A 106 -0.60 9.97 -3.25
N ALA A 107 -1.84 10.35 -2.89
CA ALA A 107 -2.55 11.43 -3.54
C ALA A 107 -1.80 12.77 -3.43
N LEU A 108 -1.26 13.08 -2.25
CA LEU A 108 -0.51 14.32 -2.02
C LEU A 108 0.80 14.37 -2.82
N LEU A 109 1.55 13.27 -2.89
CA LEU A 109 2.80 13.20 -3.65
C LEU A 109 2.56 13.32 -5.15
N LEU A 110 1.52 12.65 -5.68
CA LEU A 110 1.12 12.79 -7.09
C LEU A 110 0.63 14.21 -7.39
N LEU A 111 -0.18 14.81 -6.51
CA LEU A 111 -0.65 16.18 -6.68
C LEU A 111 0.50 17.19 -6.59
N ALA A 112 1.52 16.94 -5.77
CA ALA A 112 2.75 17.75 -5.76
C ALA A 112 3.47 17.69 -7.12
N GLY A 113 3.55 16.50 -7.72
CA GLY A 113 4.05 16.29 -9.08
C GLY A 113 3.28 17.12 -10.11
N MET A 114 1.95 17.02 -10.10
CA MET A 114 1.07 17.78 -11.00
C MET A 114 1.21 19.29 -10.80
N ALA A 115 1.25 19.77 -9.56
CA ALA A 115 1.41 21.18 -9.24
C ALA A 115 2.78 21.71 -9.70
N GLU A 116 3.87 20.97 -9.50
CA GLU A 116 5.20 21.37 -9.98
C GLU A 116 5.31 21.35 -11.52
N VAL A 117 4.56 20.47 -12.19
CA VAL A 117 4.41 20.48 -13.65
C VAL A 117 3.61 21.71 -14.10
N ALA A 118 2.51 22.04 -13.43
CA ALA A 118 1.72 23.27 -13.67
C ALA A 118 2.56 24.55 -13.54
N MET A 119 3.52 24.58 -12.60
CA MET A 119 4.49 25.68 -12.45
C MET A 119 5.37 25.93 -13.67
N LYS A 120 5.46 24.99 -14.64
CA LYS A 120 6.15 25.22 -15.91
C LYS A 120 5.45 26.26 -16.79
N TRP A 121 4.12 26.30 -16.74
CA TRP A 121 3.31 27.20 -17.57
C TRP A 121 2.79 28.42 -16.80
N SER A 122 2.53 28.28 -15.50
CA SER A 122 2.04 29.38 -14.66
C SER A 122 2.87 29.50 -13.37
N PRO A 123 4.10 30.06 -13.44
CA PRO A 123 4.93 30.22 -12.27
C PRO A 123 4.31 31.26 -11.31
N SER A 124 4.00 30.84 -10.10
CA SER A 124 3.53 31.74 -9.04
C SER A 124 4.09 31.34 -7.68
N VAL A 125 4.24 32.33 -6.79
CA VAL A 125 4.68 32.11 -5.40
C VAL A 125 3.65 31.25 -4.64
N SER A 126 2.36 31.44 -4.93
CA SER A 126 1.29 30.62 -4.35
C SER A 126 1.44 29.13 -4.71
N LEU A 127 1.68 28.83 -5.99
CA LEU A 127 1.83 27.45 -6.45
C LEU A 127 3.11 26.80 -5.90
N GLN A 128 4.18 27.58 -5.70
CA GLN A 128 5.38 27.09 -5.01
C GLN A 128 5.09 26.68 -3.56
N SER A 129 4.32 27.50 -2.83
CA SER A 129 3.90 27.19 -1.46
C SER A 129 3.01 25.94 -1.41
N ILE A 130 2.11 25.78 -2.38
CA ILE A 130 1.28 24.57 -2.51
C ILE A 130 2.15 23.33 -2.71
N VAL A 131 3.10 23.35 -3.66
CA VAL A 131 4.03 22.21 -3.87
C VAL A 131 4.79 21.86 -2.59
N ARG A 132 5.29 22.85 -1.86
CA ARG A 132 6.01 22.64 -0.58
C ARG A 132 5.12 22.01 0.48
N LEU A 133 3.87 22.45 0.62
CA LEU A 133 2.90 21.88 1.57
C LEU A 133 2.52 20.45 1.18
N LEU A 134 2.20 20.20 -0.08
CA LEU A 134 1.86 18.86 -0.58
C LEU A 134 3.01 17.87 -0.36
N LEU A 135 4.24 18.29 -0.64
CA LEU A 135 5.44 17.48 -0.36
C LEU A 135 5.63 17.23 1.14
N ALA A 136 5.43 18.23 1.99
CA ALA A 136 5.57 18.07 3.43
C ALA A 136 4.58 17.02 3.98
N PHE A 137 3.29 17.21 3.74
CA PHE A 137 2.25 16.30 4.23
C PHE A 137 2.30 14.93 3.55
N GLY A 138 2.58 14.88 2.25
CA GLY A 138 2.76 13.62 1.51
C GLY A 138 3.95 12.81 2.04
N THR A 139 5.07 13.46 2.33
CA THR A 139 6.26 12.81 2.90
C THR A 139 6.01 12.33 4.32
N ILE A 140 5.39 13.16 5.19
CA ILE A 140 5.05 12.76 6.55
C ILE A 140 4.11 11.55 6.53
N GLY A 141 3.07 11.57 5.70
CA GLY A 141 2.16 10.44 5.54
C GLY A 141 2.87 9.18 5.03
N ALA A 142 3.79 9.31 4.07
CA ALA A 142 4.57 8.19 3.56
C ALA A 142 5.47 7.57 4.63
N ILE A 143 6.10 8.39 5.50
CA ILE A 143 6.87 7.90 6.65
C ILE A 143 5.97 7.11 7.60
N ILE A 144 4.79 7.63 7.93
CA ILE A 144 3.81 6.94 8.79
C ILE A 144 3.39 5.60 8.16
N ALA A 145 3.09 5.59 6.86
CA ALA A 145 2.73 4.38 6.14
C ALA A 145 3.85 3.33 6.15
N VAL A 146 5.10 3.74 5.94
CA VAL A 146 6.27 2.85 6.03
C VAL A 146 6.40 2.28 7.44
N LEU A 147 6.32 3.11 8.48
CA LEU A 147 6.39 2.64 9.87
C LEU A 147 5.30 1.58 10.15
N PHE A 148 4.07 1.84 9.72
CA PHE A 148 2.96 0.90 9.92
C PHE A 148 3.19 -0.40 9.15
N GLY A 149 3.70 -0.33 7.92
CA GLY A 149 4.10 -1.49 7.12
C GLY A 149 5.16 -2.35 7.81
N TRP A 150 6.21 -1.73 8.36
CA TRP A 150 7.27 -2.44 9.10
C TRP A 150 6.78 -3.02 10.44
N PHE A 151 5.86 -2.34 11.13
CA PHE A 151 5.23 -2.90 12.33
C PHE A 151 4.34 -4.11 12.01
N ALA A 152 3.52 -4.02 10.95
CA ALA A 152 2.63 -5.09 10.55
C ALA A 152 3.38 -6.29 9.95
N GLY A 153 4.38 -6.03 9.11
CA GLY A 153 5.21 -7.06 8.48
C GLY A 153 6.34 -7.61 9.37
N GLY A 154 6.57 -6.99 10.53
CA GLY A 154 7.68 -7.31 11.42
C GLY A 154 9.03 -6.75 10.96
N TRP A 155 9.95 -6.58 11.90
CA TRP A 155 11.31 -6.07 11.67
C TRP A 155 12.25 -7.17 11.16
N ARG A 156 12.01 -7.66 9.95
CA ARG A 156 12.83 -8.67 9.26
C ARG A 156 13.35 -8.11 7.94
N LEU A 157 14.59 -8.39 7.57
CA LEU A 157 15.16 -7.94 6.29
C LEU A 157 14.89 -8.91 5.15
N ASP A 158 14.65 -10.18 5.48
CA ASP A 158 14.26 -11.25 4.57
C ASP A 158 12.74 -11.42 4.61
N ASP A 159 12.10 -11.48 3.44
CA ASP A 159 10.65 -11.60 3.30
C ASP A 159 10.25 -12.97 2.77
N GLN A 160 9.07 -13.41 3.20
CA GLN A 160 8.53 -14.72 2.81
C GLN A 160 8.25 -14.84 1.31
N SER A 161 8.01 -13.70 0.63
CA SER A 161 7.79 -13.66 -0.81
C SER A 161 8.52 -12.47 -1.44
N SER A 162 8.94 -12.65 -2.69
CA SER A 162 9.57 -11.61 -3.50
C SER A 162 8.66 -10.39 -3.68
N ASN A 163 7.35 -10.61 -3.87
CA ASN A 163 6.34 -9.57 -3.97
C ASN A 163 6.29 -8.69 -2.71
N LEU A 164 6.31 -9.31 -1.52
CA LEU A 164 6.34 -8.58 -0.26
C LEU A 164 7.64 -7.79 -0.10
N ALA A 165 8.78 -8.37 -0.49
CA ALA A 165 10.07 -7.70 -0.46
C ALA A 165 10.08 -6.46 -1.34
N ILE A 166 9.64 -6.58 -2.59
CA ILE A 166 9.56 -5.46 -3.52
C ILE A 166 8.61 -4.40 -2.99
N HIS A 167 7.42 -4.78 -2.50
CA HIS A 167 6.45 -3.84 -1.95
C HIS A 167 6.99 -3.07 -0.74
N ARG A 168 7.64 -3.76 0.21
CA ARG A 168 8.16 -3.12 1.44
C ARG A 168 9.32 -2.19 1.16
N TRP A 169 10.28 -2.63 0.35
CA TRP A 169 11.45 -1.82 0.01
C TRP A 169 11.11 -0.66 -0.91
N ASN A 170 10.22 -0.84 -1.89
CA ASN A 170 9.74 0.24 -2.75
C ASN A 170 8.95 1.29 -1.94
N GLY A 171 8.11 0.86 -0.99
CA GLY A 171 7.43 1.79 -0.08
C GLY A 171 8.40 2.62 0.76
N THR A 172 9.46 1.98 1.28
CA THR A 172 10.53 2.65 2.03
C THR A 172 11.30 3.64 1.14
N ALA A 173 11.59 3.25 -0.10
CA ALA A 173 12.22 4.10 -1.10
C ALA A 173 11.38 5.35 -1.41
N ILE A 174 10.07 5.22 -1.58
CA ILE A 174 9.16 6.37 -1.81
C ILE A 174 9.26 7.38 -0.67
N ALA A 175 9.28 6.92 0.59
CA ALA A 175 9.42 7.82 1.74
C ALA A 175 10.77 8.57 1.74
N VAL A 176 11.88 7.87 1.44
CA VAL A 176 13.22 8.48 1.34
C VAL A 176 13.29 9.51 0.20
N LEU A 177 12.76 9.16 -0.97
CA LEU A 177 12.68 10.07 -2.12
C LEU A 177 11.78 11.27 -1.82
N GLY A 178 10.69 11.08 -1.07
CA GLY A 178 9.82 12.15 -0.58
C GLY A 178 10.57 13.15 0.30
N ILE A 179 11.37 12.67 1.25
CA ILE A 179 12.23 13.52 2.11
C ILE A 179 13.21 14.33 1.24
N ALA A 180 13.84 13.69 0.25
CA ALA A 180 14.72 14.37 -0.67
C ALA A 180 13.98 15.44 -1.50
N ALA A 181 12.79 15.13 -2.02
CA ALA A 181 11.98 16.07 -2.80
C ALA A 181 11.53 17.27 -1.97
N TRP A 182 11.05 17.02 -0.76
CA TRP A 182 10.66 18.08 0.17
C TRP A 182 11.86 18.98 0.52
N THR A 183 13.02 18.38 0.78
CA THR A 183 14.27 19.13 1.05
C THR A 183 14.67 20.01 -0.14
N LEU A 184 14.61 19.48 -1.36
CA LEU A 184 14.88 20.26 -2.58
C LEU A 184 13.89 21.43 -2.74
N ALA A 185 12.61 21.20 -2.48
CA ALA A 185 11.56 22.20 -2.62
C ALA A 185 11.71 23.35 -1.60
N VAL A 186 12.16 23.07 -0.38
CA VAL A 186 12.37 24.09 0.67
C VAL A 186 13.67 24.85 0.48
N ARG A 187 14.73 24.19 0.02
CA ARG A 187 16.07 24.78 -0.16
C ARG A 187 16.29 25.43 -1.53
N ASP A 188 15.26 25.51 -2.36
CA ASP A 188 15.32 25.95 -3.75
C ASP A 188 16.44 25.23 -4.54
N GLY A 189 16.55 23.91 -4.30
CA GLY A 189 17.55 23.01 -4.87
C GLY A 189 17.43 22.77 -6.38
N GLY A 190 16.81 23.66 -7.15
CA GLY A 190 16.66 23.57 -8.60
C GLY A 190 15.45 22.75 -9.05
N ARG A 191 14.56 23.41 -9.81
CA ARG A 191 13.26 22.86 -10.24
C ARG A 191 13.38 21.61 -11.12
N THR A 192 14.39 21.55 -11.99
CA THR A 192 14.61 20.37 -12.85
C THR A 192 14.86 19.11 -12.03
N ARG A 193 15.69 19.20 -10.98
CA ARG A 193 15.96 18.07 -10.08
C ARG A 193 14.71 17.65 -9.32
N LEU A 194 13.94 18.61 -8.82
CA LEU A 194 12.66 18.34 -8.15
C LEU A 194 11.67 17.61 -9.08
N ARG A 195 11.54 18.06 -10.34
CA ARG A 195 10.66 17.42 -11.34
C ARG A 195 11.08 16.00 -11.67
N ILE A 196 12.38 15.76 -11.87
CA ILE A 196 12.91 14.40 -12.10
C ILE A 196 12.58 13.51 -10.90
N LEU A 197 12.81 14.01 -9.69
CA LEU A 197 12.56 13.25 -8.47
C LEU A 197 11.06 12.94 -8.28
N LEU A 198 10.17 13.91 -8.54
CA LEU A 198 8.72 13.72 -8.52
C LEU A 198 8.25 12.71 -9.59
N ALA A 199 8.88 12.70 -10.77
CA ALA A 199 8.59 11.69 -11.80
C ALA A 199 9.01 10.28 -11.37
N ILE A 200 10.19 10.14 -10.73
CA ILE A 200 10.65 8.87 -10.15
C ILE A 200 9.70 8.40 -9.05
N ILE A 201 9.28 9.30 -8.14
CA ILE A 201 8.30 8.99 -7.09
C ILE A 201 6.97 8.52 -7.70
N ALA A 202 6.47 9.22 -8.74
CA ALA A 202 5.23 8.83 -9.40
C ALA A 202 5.33 7.42 -10.03
N ALA A 203 6.44 7.11 -10.70
CA ALA A 203 6.68 5.77 -11.24
C ALA A 203 6.76 4.71 -10.12
N ALA A 204 7.47 5.00 -9.03
CA ALA A 204 7.56 4.10 -7.88
C ALA A 204 6.19 3.86 -7.22
N ILE A 205 5.31 4.85 -7.17
CA ILE A 205 3.92 4.72 -6.69
C ILE A 205 3.12 3.75 -7.57
N LEU A 206 3.29 3.78 -8.89
CA LEU A 206 2.62 2.82 -9.78
C LEU A 206 3.08 1.38 -9.50
N VAL A 207 4.40 1.19 -9.31
CA VAL A 207 4.98 -0.08 -8.90
C VAL A 207 4.44 -0.53 -7.55
N GLN A 208 4.33 0.38 -6.57
CA GLN A 208 3.75 0.09 -5.26
C GLN A 208 2.31 -0.40 -5.36
N GLY A 209 1.50 0.26 -6.21
CA GLY A 209 0.12 -0.10 -6.46
C GLY A 209 -0.02 -1.47 -7.12
N TYR A 210 0.84 -1.79 -8.09
CA TYR A 210 0.88 -3.10 -8.73
C TYR A 210 1.12 -4.23 -7.71
N TYR A 211 2.24 -4.17 -6.97
CA TYR A 211 2.57 -5.22 -5.99
C TYR A 211 1.61 -5.23 -4.79
N GLY A 212 1.03 -4.08 -4.42
CA GLY A 212 -0.06 -4.04 -3.44
C GLY A 212 -1.31 -4.79 -3.92
N GLY A 213 -1.62 -4.69 -5.21
CA GLY A 213 -2.70 -5.44 -5.85
C GLY A 213 -2.44 -6.95 -5.90
N GLU A 214 -1.21 -7.36 -6.25
CA GLU A 214 -0.80 -8.77 -6.27
C GLU A 214 -0.95 -9.42 -4.88
N MET A 215 -0.55 -8.73 -3.81
CA MET A 215 -0.70 -9.27 -2.45
C MET A 215 -2.17 -9.31 -1.98
N ALA A 216 -3.04 -8.46 -2.51
CA ALA A 216 -4.44 -8.38 -2.09
C ALA A 216 -5.37 -9.31 -2.89
N ARG A 217 -4.99 -9.65 -4.14
CA ARG A 217 -5.85 -10.39 -5.09
C ARG A 217 -5.19 -11.65 -5.66
N GLY A 218 -3.94 -11.93 -5.29
CA GLY A 218 -3.17 -13.04 -5.81
C GLY A 218 -2.40 -12.71 -7.11
N PRO A 219 -1.64 -13.69 -7.62
CA PRO A 219 -0.75 -13.50 -8.76
C PRO A 219 -1.46 -13.12 -10.07
N ASN A 220 -0.82 -12.28 -10.88
CA ASN A 220 -1.32 -11.82 -12.18
C ASN A 220 -2.74 -11.24 -12.11
N HIS A 221 -3.06 -10.48 -11.06
CA HIS A 221 -4.41 -9.99 -10.83
C HIS A 221 -4.94 -9.02 -11.91
N LEU A 222 -4.04 -8.48 -12.75
CA LEU A 222 -4.40 -7.64 -13.90
C LEU A 222 -4.48 -8.42 -15.22
N GLY A 223 -4.01 -9.67 -15.26
CA GLY A 223 -3.99 -10.48 -16.48
C GLY A 223 -3.08 -9.94 -17.60
N ILE A 224 -2.10 -9.07 -17.27
CA ILE A 224 -1.23 -8.40 -18.24
C ILE A 224 0.12 -9.10 -18.44
N ILE A 225 0.44 -10.09 -17.61
CA ILE A 225 1.67 -10.87 -17.71
C ILE A 225 1.25 -12.31 -18.04
N GLY A 226 1.67 -12.81 -19.20
CA GLY A 226 1.39 -14.16 -19.69
C GLY A 226 2.61 -14.75 -20.37
#